data_AF-A0A5Z0FDA8-F1
#
_entry.id   AF-A0A5Z0FDA8-F1
#
_cell.length_a   1.000
_cell.length_b   1.000
_cell.length_c   1.000
_cell.angle_alpha   90.00
_cell.angle_beta   90.00
_cell.angle_gamma   90.00
#
_symmetry.space_group_name_H-M   'P 1'
#
loop_
_entity.id
_entity.type
_entity.pdbx_description
1 polymer ?
#
loop_
_entity_poly.entity_id
_entity_poly.type
_entity_poly.pdbx_seq_one_letter_code
_entity_poly.pdbx_strand_id
1 'polypeptide(L)'
;DKYRIITRNKLLKLPNLEISQEQASVLIVENDEVKGVKTNLENTYFAKKVILTTGTFLNGLIHVGENKLQAGRVGELASVNLGNYLQTLGLKMGRLKTGTCPRVDAKSIDFSVLEIQDGDVNPKAFSFRSRNFNPTQLPCYIARTNTTTHEIIKNNFYRAPLFTGQIEGVGPRYCPSIEDKINRFSDKESHHLFIEPQTIDATEYYINGFSTSLPYEVQIQMLRSV
;
A
#
# COMPACT_ATOMS: atom_id res chain seq x y z
N ASP A 1 -11.93 3.77 6.83
CA ASP A 1 -11.96 5.26 7.02
C ASP A 1 -11.84 5.81 8.43
N LYS A 2 -12.62 5.32 9.42
CA LYS A 2 -12.64 5.90 10.79
C LYS A 2 -11.25 6.07 11.41
N TYR A 3 -10.35 5.10 11.21
CA TYR A 3 -8.98 5.16 11.71
C TYR A 3 -8.22 6.42 11.28
N ARG A 4 -8.32 6.80 9.99
CA ARG A 4 -7.67 8.02 9.45
C ARG A 4 -8.19 9.27 10.15
N ILE A 5 -9.51 9.37 10.30
CA ILE A 5 -10.17 10.53 10.91
C ILE A 5 -9.79 10.65 12.39
N ILE A 6 -9.83 9.55 13.13
CA ILE A 6 -9.47 9.51 14.57
C ILE A 6 -8.02 9.95 14.74
N THR A 7 -7.10 9.40 13.95
CA THR A 7 -5.67 9.73 14.03
C THR A 7 -5.44 11.21 13.73
N ARG A 8 -5.98 11.72 12.62
CA ARG A 8 -5.87 13.14 12.25
C ARG A 8 -6.39 14.06 13.34
N ASN A 9 -7.61 13.81 13.84
CA ASN A 9 -8.24 14.67 14.84
C ASN A 9 -7.50 14.63 16.18
N LYS A 10 -6.86 13.51 16.53
CA LYS A 10 -6.01 13.40 17.71
C LYS A 10 -4.74 14.24 17.56
N LEU A 11 -4.08 14.18 16.40
CA LEU A 11 -2.86 14.95 16.13
C LEU A 11 -3.13 16.45 16.10
N LEU A 12 -4.22 16.89 15.46
CA LEU A 12 -4.61 18.32 15.40
C LEU A 12 -4.88 18.96 16.76
N LYS A 13 -5.10 18.17 17.81
CA LYS A 13 -5.38 18.64 19.18
C LYS A 13 -4.21 18.39 20.13
N LEU A 14 -3.10 17.84 19.65
CA LEU A 14 -1.98 17.45 20.49
C LEU A 14 -1.19 18.71 20.90
N PRO A 15 -1.01 18.99 22.21
CA PRO A 15 -0.21 20.13 22.64
C PRO A 15 1.22 20.06 22.11
N ASN A 16 1.78 21.21 21.75
CA ASN A 16 3.13 21.35 21.18
C ASN A 16 3.34 20.67 19.82
N LEU A 17 2.26 20.34 19.09
CA LEU A 17 2.32 19.89 17.71
C LEU A 17 1.61 20.90 16.80
N GLU A 18 2.36 21.44 15.85
CA GLU A 18 1.82 22.21 14.73
C GLU A 18 1.83 21.33 13.47
N ILE A 19 0.80 21.46 12.64
CA ILE A 19 0.64 20.68 11.41
C ILE A 19 0.47 21.64 10.24
N SER A 20 1.42 21.59 9.29
CA SER A 20 1.30 22.25 7.99
C SER A 20 1.08 21.20 6.89
N GLN A 21 0.31 21.57 5.87
CA GLN A 21 0.07 20.73 4.69
C GLN A 21 0.88 21.25 3.50
N GLU A 22 2.13 20.83 3.42
CA GLU A 22 3.07 21.23 2.38
C GLU A 22 4.04 20.10 2.07
N GLN A 23 4.74 20.21 0.94
CA GLN A 23 5.75 19.23 0.55
C GLN A 23 7.14 19.77 0.84
N ALA A 24 7.84 19.16 1.81
CA ALA A 24 9.26 19.42 2.02
C ALA A 24 10.04 19.13 0.73
N SER A 25 10.88 20.06 0.30
CA SER A 25 11.65 19.99 -0.95
C SER A 25 13.14 19.90 -0.72
N VAL A 26 13.69 20.62 0.27
CA VAL A 26 15.12 20.57 0.62
C VAL A 26 15.32 20.68 2.12
N LEU A 27 16.43 20.15 2.63
CA LEU A 27 16.91 20.43 3.97
C LEU A 27 17.78 21.68 3.96
N ILE A 28 17.78 22.43 5.06
CA ILE A 28 18.73 23.52 5.29
C ILE A 28 19.85 22.90 6.10
N VAL A 29 21.06 22.86 5.55
CA VAL A 29 22.23 22.23 6.17
C VAL A 29 23.38 23.23 6.17
N GLU A 30 23.96 23.48 7.33
CA GLU A 30 25.10 24.39 7.53
C GLU A 30 26.13 23.68 8.40
N ASN A 31 27.40 23.65 7.97
CA ASN A 31 28.50 22.99 8.68
C ASN A 31 28.14 21.54 9.11
N ASP A 32 27.61 20.75 8.17
CA ASP A 32 27.13 19.37 8.38
C ASP A 32 26.02 19.20 9.43
N GLU A 33 25.35 20.28 9.81
CA GLU A 33 24.24 20.27 10.75
C GLU A 33 22.94 20.74 10.10
N VAL A 34 21.86 19.97 10.29
CA VAL A 34 20.52 20.37 9.84
C VAL A 34 20.01 21.55 10.67
N LYS A 35 19.51 22.58 9.97
CA LYS A 35 18.90 23.78 10.56
C LYS A 35 17.42 23.91 10.26
N GLY A 36 16.88 23.13 9.33
CA GLY A 36 15.47 23.22 8.96
C GLY A 36 15.11 22.55 7.64
N VAL A 37 13.96 22.92 7.10
CA VAL A 37 13.41 22.45 5.82
C VAL A 37 12.85 23.65 5.04
N LYS A 38 12.97 23.59 3.71
CA LYS A 38 12.22 24.47 2.80
C LYS A 38 11.21 23.66 2.00
N THR A 39 10.02 24.21 1.80
CA THR A 39 8.91 23.54 1.12
C THR A 39 8.84 23.90 -0.35
N ASN A 40 7.94 23.23 -1.09
CA ASN A 40 7.62 23.55 -2.48
C ASN A 40 6.88 24.88 -2.67
N LEU A 41 6.38 25.48 -1.58
CA LEU A 41 5.76 26.81 -1.58
C LEU A 41 6.74 27.90 -1.12
N GLU A 42 8.03 27.60 -1.11
CA GLU A 42 9.11 28.51 -0.69
C GLU A 42 9.09 28.89 0.81
N ASN A 43 8.21 28.28 1.62
CA ASN A 43 8.21 28.45 3.07
C ASN A 43 9.44 27.80 3.71
N THR A 44 9.94 28.43 4.77
CA THR A 44 11.11 27.96 5.53
C THR A 44 10.72 27.68 6.97
N TYR A 45 11.05 26.47 7.43
CA TYR A 45 10.80 26.02 8.80
C TYR A 45 12.14 25.65 9.45
N PHE A 46 12.55 26.41 10.48
CA PHE A 46 13.75 26.12 11.24
C PHE A 46 13.48 25.05 12.31
N ALA A 47 14.41 24.12 12.46
CA ALA A 47 14.33 23.05 13.45
C ALA A 47 15.73 22.57 13.85
N LYS A 48 15.90 22.25 15.14
CA LYS A 48 17.15 21.66 15.66
C LYS A 48 17.37 20.22 15.19
N LYS A 49 16.29 19.53 14.82
CA LYS A 49 16.26 18.14 14.35
C LYS A 49 15.14 17.98 13.34
N VAL A 50 15.38 17.18 12.30
CA VAL A 50 14.40 16.85 11.26
C VAL A 50 14.27 15.33 11.18
N ILE A 51 13.04 14.83 11.21
CA ILE A 51 12.73 13.41 11.07
C ILE A 51 12.05 13.20 9.71
N LEU A 52 12.63 12.35 8.86
CA LEU A 52 12.08 12.04 7.54
C LEU A 52 11.28 10.74 7.59
N THR A 53 9.97 10.84 7.34
CA THR A 53 9.04 9.69 7.28
C THR A 53 8.27 9.68 5.97
N THR A 54 8.98 9.69 4.85
CA THR A 54 8.42 9.92 3.50
C THR A 54 7.60 8.75 2.95
N GLY A 55 7.58 7.60 3.63
CA GLY A 55 6.85 6.41 3.18
C GLY A 55 7.19 6.03 1.73
N THR A 56 6.17 5.77 0.92
CA THR A 56 6.29 5.42 -0.51
C THR A 56 6.37 6.65 -1.43
N PHE A 57 6.45 7.86 -0.89
CA PHE A 57 6.33 9.09 -1.68
C PHE A 57 7.64 9.52 -2.34
N LEU A 58 8.79 9.27 -1.69
CA LEU A 58 10.08 9.74 -2.16
C LEU A 58 10.43 9.10 -3.52
N ASN A 59 10.46 9.91 -4.59
CA ASN A 59 10.63 9.41 -5.97
C ASN A 59 9.72 8.21 -6.31
N GLY A 60 8.48 8.26 -5.78
CA GLY A 60 7.46 7.22 -5.95
C GLY A 60 7.05 7.03 -7.41
N LEU A 61 6.87 5.78 -7.81
CA LEU A 61 6.47 5.37 -9.16
C LEU A 61 5.51 4.19 -9.06
N ILE A 62 4.30 4.36 -9.57
CA ILE A 62 3.27 3.33 -9.64
C ILE A 62 3.39 2.61 -10.98
N HIS A 63 3.22 1.29 -10.95
CA HIS A 63 3.22 0.43 -12.13
C HIS A 63 1.90 -0.34 -12.23
N VAL A 64 1.23 -0.25 -13.38
CA VAL A 64 0.04 -1.04 -13.73
C VAL A 64 0.19 -1.52 -15.16
N GLY A 65 0.58 -2.78 -15.33
CA GLY A 65 1.07 -3.31 -16.59
C GLY A 65 2.19 -2.43 -17.14
N GLU A 66 2.10 -2.11 -18.41
CA GLU A 66 3.05 -1.28 -19.14
C GLU A 66 3.01 0.20 -18.71
N ASN A 67 1.95 0.63 -18.00
CA ASN A 67 1.79 2.01 -17.59
C ASN A 67 2.60 2.35 -16.33
N LYS A 68 3.18 3.55 -16.33
CA LYS A 68 3.91 4.14 -15.21
C LYS A 68 3.29 5.48 -14.84
N LEU A 69 3.13 5.73 -13.54
CA LEU A 69 2.63 7.00 -13.02
C LEU A 69 3.52 7.48 -11.88
N GLN A 70 4.05 8.71 -11.98
CA GLN A 70 4.82 9.32 -10.90
C GLN A 70 3.90 9.76 -9.77
N ALA A 71 3.86 8.94 -8.72
CA ALA A 71 2.95 9.11 -7.59
C ALA A 71 3.48 8.34 -6.36
N GLY A 72 3.22 8.86 -5.16
CA GLY A 72 3.55 8.15 -3.92
C GLY A 72 2.54 7.07 -3.58
N ARG A 73 1.26 7.35 -3.88
CA ARG A 73 0.10 6.47 -3.77
C ARG A 73 -0.89 6.84 -4.87
N VAL A 74 -1.86 5.97 -5.17
CA VAL A 74 -2.88 6.27 -6.17
C VAL A 74 -3.62 7.56 -5.78
N GLY A 75 -3.61 8.56 -6.66
CA GLY A 75 -4.21 9.88 -6.42
C GLY A 75 -3.36 10.85 -5.60
N GLU A 76 -2.14 10.48 -5.19
CA GLU A 76 -1.26 11.34 -4.38
C GLU A 76 0.12 11.54 -5.05
N LEU A 77 0.55 12.79 -5.18
CA LEU A 77 1.79 13.17 -5.87
C LEU A 77 3.02 12.59 -5.18
N ALA A 78 4.06 12.27 -5.97
CA ALA A 78 5.35 11.84 -5.44
C ALA A 78 6.16 13.03 -4.89
N SER A 79 7.01 12.75 -3.90
CA SER A 79 8.01 13.71 -3.44
C SER A 79 9.31 13.62 -4.24
N VAL A 80 9.37 14.39 -5.33
CA VAL A 80 10.48 14.36 -6.29
C VAL A 80 11.64 15.25 -5.86
N ASN A 81 11.36 16.51 -5.51
CA ASN A 81 12.39 17.49 -5.16
C ASN A 81 13.24 17.02 -3.98
N LEU A 82 12.60 16.54 -2.91
CA LEU A 82 13.30 16.02 -1.74
C LEU A 82 14.11 14.76 -2.08
N GLY A 83 13.58 13.88 -2.93
CA GLY A 83 14.28 12.67 -3.34
C GLY A 83 15.55 12.97 -4.12
N ASN A 84 15.52 13.98 -4.98
CA ASN A 84 16.69 14.44 -5.74
C ASN A 84 17.69 15.18 -4.84
N TYR A 85 17.21 16.05 -3.94
CA TYR A 85 18.06 16.75 -3.00
C TYR A 85 18.80 15.79 -2.06
N LEU A 86 18.14 14.76 -1.52
CA LEU A 86 18.80 13.80 -0.63
C LEU A 86 19.94 13.03 -1.32
N GLN A 87 19.87 12.83 -2.64
CA GLN A 87 20.98 12.23 -3.41
C GLN A 87 22.21 13.15 -3.44
N THR A 88 22.03 14.47 -3.44
CA THR A 88 23.16 15.42 -3.47
C THR A 88 23.92 15.48 -2.15
N LEU A 89 23.34 14.97 -1.05
CA LEU A 89 23.99 14.85 0.25
C LEU A 89 24.96 13.66 0.35
N GLY A 90 25.21 12.93 -0.73
CA GLY A 90 26.09 11.76 -0.73
C GLY A 90 25.49 10.51 -0.07
N LEU A 91 24.17 10.50 0.17
CA LEU A 91 23.48 9.34 0.72
C LEU A 91 23.37 8.22 -0.32
N LYS A 92 23.61 6.97 0.09
CA LYS A 92 23.36 5.81 -0.75
C LYS A 92 21.86 5.58 -0.88
N MET A 93 21.33 5.86 -2.05
CA MET A 93 19.90 5.69 -2.35
C MET A 93 19.66 4.39 -3.11
N GLY A 94 18.51 3.77 -2.87
CA GLY A 94 18.07 2.56 -3.56
C GLY A 94 16.57 2.59 -3.80
N ARG A 95 16.07 1.63 -4.60
CA ARG A 95 14.64 1.48 -4.88
C ARG A 95 14.12 0.17 -4.30
N LEU A 96 12.96 0.25 -3.67
CA LEU A 96 12.18 -0.89 -3.20
C LEU A 96 10.83 -0.90 -3.92
N LYS A 97 10.27 -2.09 -4.10
CA LYS A 97 8.94 -2.26 -4.69
C LYS A 97 8.03 -2.96 -3.71
N THR A 98 6.82 -2.43 -3.51
CA THR A 98 5.71 -3.14 -2.89
C THR A 98 4.51 -3.11 -3.84
N GLY A 99 3.68 -4.15 -3.77
CA GLY A 99 2.40 -4.19 -4.47
C GLY A 99 1.23 -3.89 -3.52
N THR A 100 0.04 -3.71 -4.08
CA THR A 100 -1.22 -3.73 -3.35
C THR A 100 -2.24 -4.59 -4.08
N CYS A 101 -3.33 -4.98 -3.42
CA CYS A 101 -4.40 -5.78 -4.01
C CYS A 101 -5.49 -4.88 -4.63
N PRO A 102 -6.28 -5.40 -5.59
CA PRO A 102 -7.47 -4.70 -6.05
C PRO A 102 -8.47 -4.49 -4.91
N ARG A 103 -9.27 -3.43 -5.05
CA ARG A 103 -10.43 -3.15 -4.21
C ARG A 103 -11.68 -3.40 -5.06
N VAL A 104 -12.64 -4.13 -4.52
CA VAL A 104 -13.83 -4.59 -5.26
C VAL A 104 -15.09 -4.08 -4.58
N ASP A 105 -16.05 -3.60 -5.37
CA ASP A 105 -17.36 -3.20 -4.87
C ASP A 105 -18.11 -4.42 -4.33
N ALA A 106 -18.58 -4.32 -3.09
CA ALA A 106 -19.33 -5.37 -2.42
C ALA A 106 -20.53 -5.87 -3.23
N LYS A 107 -21.20 -4.99 -3.99
CA LYS A 107 -22.39 -5.35 -4.79
C LYS A 107 -22.08 -6.34 -5.93
N SER A 108 -20.80 -6.45 -6.29
CA SER A 108 -20.32 -7.32 -7.36
C SER A 108 -19.78 -8.67 -6.87
N ILE A 109 -19.81 -8.91 -5.56
CA ILE A 109 -19.32 -10.15 -4.94
C ILE A 109 -20.53 -10.99 -4.55
N ASP A 110 -20.55 -12.26 -4.99
CA ASP A 110 -21.49 -13.24 -4.46
C ASP A 110 -20.92 -13.83 -3.17
N PHE A 111 -21.37 -13.32 -2.03
CA PHE A 111 -20.91 -13.81 -0.72
C PHE A 111 -21.48 -15.18 -0.35
N SER A 112 -22.54 -15.65 -1.03
CA SER A 112 -23.20 -16.90 -0.67
C SER A 112 -22.36 -18.15 -0.95
N VAL A 113 -21.39 -18.03 -1.85
CA VAL A 113 -20.46 -19.09 -2.23
C VAL A 113 -19.13 -19.05 -1.48
N LEU A 114 -18.94 -18.06 -0.59
CA LEU A 114 -17.69 -17.85 0.13
C LEU A 114 -17.74 -18.43 1.54
N GLU A 115 -16.60 -18.92 2.03
CA GLU A 115 -16.46 -19.35 3.42
C GLU A 115 -16.34 -18.11 4.32
N ILE A 116 -17.18 -18.04 5.35
CA ILE A 116 -17.18 -16.95 6.34
C ILE A 116 -16.10 -17.22 7.38
N GLN A 117 -15.29 -16.19 7.66
CA GLN A 117 -14.33 -16.19 8.76
C GLN A 117 -14.64 -15.04 9.72
N ASP A 118 -15.26 -15.38 10.84
CA ASP A 118 -15.57 -14.45 11.92
C ASP A 118 -14.34 -14.09 12.77
N GLY A 119 -14.44 -12.97 13.49
CA GLY A 119 -13.49 -12.62 14.55
C GLY A 119 -13.66 -13.46 15.80
N ASP A 120 -12.77 -13.28 16.76
CA ASP A 120 -12.85 -13.98 18.05
C ASP A 120 -14.17 -13.68 18.78
N VAL A 121 -14.75 -14.69 19.42
CA VAL A 121 -15.97 -14.56 20.24
C VAL A 121 -15.77 -13.55 21.38
N ASN A 122 -14.57 -13.53 21.98
CA ASN A 122 -14.18 -12.61 23.05
C ASN A 122 -13.01 -11.76 22.59
N PRO A 123 -13.24 -10.70 21.79
CA PRO A 123 -12.18 -9.93 21.17
C PRO A 123 -11.37 -9.17 22.23
N LYS A 124 -10.06 -9.15 22.07
CA LYS A 124 -9.15 -8.44 22.99
C LYS A 124 -8.74 -7.11 22.40
N ALA A 125 -8.76 -6.08 23.24
CA ALA A 125 -8.24 -4.78 22.84
C ALA A 125 -6.72 -4.86 22.63
N PHE A 126 -6.24 -4.17 21.59
CA PHE A 126 -4.80 -4.02 21.37
C PHE A 126 -4.10 -3.22 22.47
N SER A 127 -4.79 -2.22 23.05
CA SER A 127 -4.23 -1.35 24.09
C SER A 127 -4.65 -1.78 25.50
N PHE A 128 -3.69 -1.88 26.42
CA PHE A 128 -3.95 -2.13 27.85
C PHE A 128 -4.79 -1.03 28.53
N ARG A 129 -4.88 0.15 27.92
CA ARG A 129 -5.66 1.28 28.45
C ARG A 129 -7.14 1.21 28.05
N SER A 130 -7.48 0.42 27.05
CA SER A 130 -8.87 0.25 26.65
C SER A 130 -9.64 -0.46 27.76
N ARG A 131 -10.86 0.01 28.01
CA ARG A 131 -11.82 -0.59 28.95
C ARG A 131 -13.11 -0.86 28.18
N ASN A 132 -13.83 -1.92 28.56
CA ASN A 132 -15.12 -2.29 27.94
C ASN A 132 -15.05 -2.45 26.42
N PHE A 133 -14.05 -3.20 25.93
CA PHE A 133 -13.85 -3.40 24.49
C PHE A 133 -14.87 -4.39 23.93
N ASN A 134 -15.84 -3.86 23.19
CA ASN A 134 -16.86 -4.64 22.49
C ASN A 134 -17.08 -4.06 21.08
N PRO A 135 -16.15 -4.28 20.14
CA PRO A 135 -16.24 -3.72 18.80
C PRO A 135 -17.32 -4.41 17.97
N THR A 136 -17.90 -3.70 17.00
CA THR A 136 -18.59 -4.34 15.88
C THR A 136 -17.55 -5.09 15.04
N GLN A 137 -17.73 -6.39 14.88
CA GLN A 137 -16.90 -7.25 14.05
C GLN A 137 -17.65 -7.55 12.75
N LEU A 138 -17.02 -7.26 11.62
CA LEU A 138 -17.49 -7.75 10.32
C LEU A 138 -16.69 -9.02 9.98
N PRO A 139 -17.32 -10.04 9.40
CA PRO A 139 -16.59 -11.20 8.94
C PRO A 139 -15.65 -10.83 7.79
N CYS A 140 -14.54 -11.55 7.70
CA CYS A 140 -13.83 -11.70 6.44
C CYS A 140 -14.38 -12.93 5.71
N TYR A 141 -14.07 -13.05 4.43
CA TYR A 141 -14.43 -14.23 3.66
C TYR A 141 -13.20 -14.86 3.04
N ILE A 142 -13.22 -16.17 2.87
CA ILE A 142 -12.14 -16.94 2.29
C ILE A 142 -12.54 -17.36 0.88
N ALA A 143 -11.65 -17.09 -0.07
CA ALA A 143 -11.73 -17.56 -1.44
C ALA A 143 -10.41 -18.22 -1.85
N ARG A 144 -10.42 -18.87 -3.01
CA ARG A 144 -9.26 -19.59 -3.53
C ARG A 144 -9.09 -19.32 -5.02
N THR A 145 -7.86 -19.07 -5.45
CA THR A 145 -7.55 -19.13 -6.88
C THR A 145 -7.62 -20.58 -7.37
N ASN A 146 -7.79 -20.74 -8.68
CA ASN A 146 -7.84 -22.04 -9.35
C ASN A 146 -6.91 -22.04 -10.59
N THR A 147 -6.90 -23.17 -11.31
CA THR A 147 -6.10 -23.37 -12.51
C THR A 147 -6.38 -22.32 -13.59
N THR A 148 -7.65 -21.95 -13.81
CA THR A 148 -8.04 -20.89 -14.75
C THR A 148 -7.41 -19.55 -14.37
N THR A 149 -7.47 -19.17 -13.09
CA THR A 149 -6.79 -17.95 -12.60
C THR A 149 -5.30 -17.99 -12.90
N HIS A 150 -4.66 -19.15 -12.70
CA HIS A 150 -3.22 -19.31 -12.91
C HIS A 150 -2.85 -19.24 -14.38
N GLU A 151 -3.66 -19.82 -15.27
CA GLU A 151 -3.47 -19.75 -16.73
C GLU A 151 -3.58 -18.31 -17.23
N ILE A 152 -4.58 -17.56 -16.79
CA ILE A 152 -4.73 -16.12 -17.13
C ILE A 152 -3.46 -15.36 -16.75
N ILE A 153 -2.94 -15.60 -15.55
CA ILE A 153 -1.74 -14.93 -15.03
C ILE A 153 -0.49 -15.34 -15.81
N LYS A 154 -0.27 -16.65 -16.01
CA LYS A 154 0.90 -17.20 -16.73
C LYS A 154 0.95 -16.69 -18.17
N ASN A 155 -0.19 -16.68 -18.85
CA ASN A 155 -0.32 -16.17 -20.22
C ASN A 155 0.01 -14.68 -20.33
N ASN A 156 0.02 -13.92 -19.23
CA ASN A 156 0.32 -12.49 -19.20
C ASN A 156 1.61 -12.13 -18.46
N PHE A 157 2.48 -13.09 -18.13
CA PHE A 157 3.77 -12.80 -17.47
C PHE A 157 4.65 -11.81 -18.24
N TYR A 158 4.63 -11.88 -19.57
CA TYR A 158 5.38 -10.95 -20.43
C TYR A 158 4.93 -9.48 -20.32
N ARG A 159 3.79 -9.23 -19.66
CA ARG A 159 3.23 -7.89 -19.42
C ARG A 159 3.37 -7.45 -17.97
N ALA A 160 3.81 -8.34 -17.08
CA ALA A 160 3.98 -8.00 -15.68
C ALA A 160 5.30 -7.23 -15.49
N PRO A 161 5.27 -6.00 -14.94
CA PRO A 161 6.47 -5.17 -14.75
C PRO A 161 7.61 -5.82 -13.97
N LEU A 162 7.25 -6.79 -13.12
CA LEU A 162 8.21 -7.58 -12.35
C LEU A 162 9.06 -8.49 -13.25
N PHE A 163 8.49 -9.05 -14.31
CA PHE A 163 9.17 -9.98 -15.21
C PHE A 163 9.79 -9.31 -16.44
N THR A 164 9.32 -8.12 -16.81
CA THR A 164 9.87 -7.35 -17.95
C THR A 164 11.12 -6.54 -17.61
N GLY A 165 11.55 -6.52 -16.34
CA GLY A 165 12.63 -5.64 -15.88
C GLY A 165 12.22 -4.17 -15.77
N GLN A 166 10.93 -3.86 -15.95
CA GLN A 166 10.40 -2.49 -15.85
C GLN A 166 10.52 -1.90 -14.43
N ILE A 167 10.49 -2.75 -13.41
CA ILE A 167 10.63 -2.35 -12.01
C ILE A 167 12.10 -2.40 -11.61
N GLU A 168 12.65 -1.21 -11.38
CA GLU A 168 13.92 -1.05 -10.68
C GLU A 168 13.66 -1.13 -9.17
N GLY A 169 14.01 -2.26 -8.56
CA GLY A 169 13.97 -2.40 -7.10
C GLY A 169 13.81 -3.83 -6.62
N VAL A 170 14.33 -4.09 -5.41
CA VAL A 170 14.19 -5.39 -4.75
C VAL A 170 12.77 -5.51 -4.19
N GLY A 171 12.02 -6.49 -4.66
CA GLY A 171 10.72 -6.84 -4.10
C GLY A 171 10.84 -7.53 -2.73
N PRO A 172 9.80 -7.51 -1.89
CA PRO A 172 9.79 -8.22 -0.62
C PRO A 172 9.94 -9.73 -0.83
N ARG A 173 10.86 -10.35 -0.08
CA ARG A 173 11.06 -11.81 -0.13
C ARG A 173 9.86 -12.61 0.38
N TYR A 174 9.09 -12.05 1.32
CA TYR A 174 8.07 -12.76 2.11
C TYR A 174 6.63 -12.51 1.65
N CYS A 175 6.37 -11.48 0.85
CA CYS A 175 5.03 -11.12 0.37
C CYS A 175 5.07 -10.83 -1.14
N PRO A 176 5.32 -11.87 -1.97
CA PRO A 176 5.35 -11.71 -3.42
C PRO A 176 3.97 -11.33 -3.97
N SER A 177 3.94 -10.65 -5.12
CA SER A 177 2.69 -10.48 -5.86
C SER A 177 2.18 -11.85 -6.33
N ILE A 178 0.88 -11.96 -6.64
CA ILE A 178 0.27 -13.23 -7.03
C ILE A 178 0.96 -13.82 -8.27
N GLU A 179 1.38 -12.99 -9.23
CA GLU A 179 2.13 -13.45 -10.40
C GLU A 179 3.50 -14.04 -10.04
N ASP A 180 4.19 -13.50 -9.03
CA ASP A 180 5.47 -14.03 -8.53
C ASP A 180 5.24 -15.28 -7.67
N LYS A 181 4.16 -15.33 -6.89
CA LYS A 181 3.77 -16.50 -6.10
C LYS A 181 3.49 -17.71 -7.00
N ILE A 182 2.71 -17.52 -8.06
CA ILE A 182 2.38 -18.58 -9.04
C ILE A 182 3.61 -19.02 -9.84
N ASN A 183 4.52 -18.09 -10.15
CA ASN A 183 5.77 -18.43 -10.82
C ASN A 183 6.71 -19.27 -9.91
N ARG A 184 6.84 -18.91 -8.63
CA ARG A 184 7.73 -19.61 -7.68
C ARG A 184 7.17 -20.92 -7.16
N PHE A 185 5.85 -21.00 -6.97
CA PHE A 185 5.15 -22.15 -6.40
C PHE A 185 4.20 -22.74 -7.45
N SER A 186 4.75 -23.06 -8.62
CA SER A 186 4.00 -23.53 -9.78
C SER A 186 3.38 -24.92 -9.61
N ASP A 187 3.81 -25.66 -8.59
CA ASP A 187 3.24 -26.94 -8.13
C ASP A 187 1.91 -26.77 -7.39
N LYS A 188 1.59 -25.57 -6.91
CA LYS A 188 0.34 -25.31 -6.18
C LYS A 188 -0.80 -25.07 -7.15
N GLU A 189 -1.84 -25.87 -7.05
CA GLU A 189 -3.07 -25.71 -7.85
C GLU A 189 -3.95 -24.53 -7.38
N SER A 190 -3.69 -23.99 -6.18
CA SER A 190 -4.54 -22.98 -5.58
C SER A 190 -3.81 -22.15 -4.51
N HIS A 191 -4.23 -20.90 -4.36
CA HIS A 191 -3.78 -19.98 -3.31
C HIS A 191 -4.97 -19.36 -2.57
N HIS A 192 -4.87 -19.28 -1.24
CA HIS A 192 -5.86 -18.58 -0.41
C HIS A 192 -5.88 -17.09 -0.69
N LEU A 193 -7.09 -16.54 -0.70
CA LEU A 193 -7.41 -15.13 -0.70
C LEU A 193 -8.30 -14.83 0.50
N PHE A 194 -8.07 -13.69 1.14
CA PHE A 194 -8.98 -13.15 2.15
C PHE A 194 -9.69 -11.93 1.55
N ILE A 195 -11.01 -11.94 1.61
CA ILE A 195 -11.87 -10.87 1.12
C ILE A 195 -12.27 -10.08 2.36
N GLU A 196 -11.56 -8.97 2.59
CA GLU A 196 -11.59 -8.21 3.84
C GLU A 196 -12.36 -6.90 3.65
N PRO A 197 -13.36 -6.57 4.50
CA PRO A 197 -14.07 -5.31 4.39
C PRO A 197 -13.12 -4.13 4.67
N GLN A 198 -13.00 -3.20 3.72
CA GLN A 198 -12.11 -2.04 3.83
C GLN A 198 -12.64 -1.00 4.84
N THR A 199 -13.96 -0.95 5.01
CA THR A 199 -14.67 -0.02 5.89
C THR A 199 -15.75 -0.75 6.70
N ILE A 200 -16.24 -0.09 7.76
CA ILE A 200 -17.33 -0.63 8.59
C ILE A 200 -18.67 -0.71 7.84
N ASP A 201 -18.80 0.04 6.75
CA ASP A 201 -19.99 0.04 5.90
C ASP A 201 -19.95 -1.09 4.86
N ALA A 202 -18.81 -1.80 4.77
CA ALA A 202 -18.62 -2.98 3.94
C ALA A 202 -19.01 -2.78 2.46
N THR A 203 -18.82 -1.57 1.92
CA THR A 203 -19.13 -1.23 0.52
C THR A 203 -18.01 -1.61 -0.44
N GLU A 204 -16.79 -1.76 0.08
CA GLU A 204 -15.59 -2.08 -0.68
C GLU A 204 -14.78 -3.14 0.09
N TYR A 205 -14.27 -4.13 -0.65
CA TYR A 205 -13.48 -5.23 -0.10
C TYR A 205 -12.07 -5.25 -0.69
N TYR A 206 -11.10 -5.47 0.19
CA TYR A 206 -9.70 -5.68 -0.14
C TYR A 206 -9.43 -7.18 -0.34
N ILE A 207 -8.92 -7.56 -1.51
CA ILE A 207 -8.68 -8.97 -1.84
C ILE A 207 -7.26 -9.36 -1.45
N ASN A 208 -7.02 -9.53 -0.15
CA ASN A 208 -5.71 -9.88 0.39
C ASN A 208 -5.21 -11.22 -0.18
N GLY A 209 -3.91 -11.27 -0.50
CA GLY A 209 -3.29 -12.35 -1.24
C GLY A 209 -3.30 -12.16 -2.76
N PHE A 210 -3.98 -11.12 -3.28
CA PHE A 210 -4.10 -10.86 -4.71
C PHE A 210 -3.36 -9.60 -5.18
N SER A 211 -2.24 -9.28 -4.55
CA SER A 211 -1.44 -8.15 -4.95
C SER A 211 -0.86 -8.38 -6.34
N THR A 212 -0.96 -7.40 -7.23
CA THR A 212 -0.49 -7.56 -8.61
C THR A 212 -0.05 -6.23 -9.21
N SER A 213 0.78 -6.33 -10.24
CA SER A 213 1.15 -5.23 -11.11
C SER A 213 0.73 -5.46 -12.57
N LEU A 214 -0.12 -6.45 -12.83
CA LEU A 214 -0.61 -6.77 -14.16
C LEU A 214 -1.51 -5.65 -14.74
N PRO A 215 -1.70 -5.60 -16.07
CA PRO A 215 -2.63 -4.68 -16.71
C PRO A 215 -4.06 -4.80 -16.17
N TYR A 216 -4.79 -3.69 -16.14
CA TYR A 216 -6.11 -3.61 -15.52
C TYR A 216 -7.10 -4.65 -16.06
N GLU A 217 -7.15 -4.84 -17.37
CA GLU A 217 -8.04 -5.81 -18.01
C GLU A 217 -7.71 -7.26 -17.61
N VAL A 218 -6.43 -7.57 -17.37
CA VAL A 218 -5.99 -8.87 -16.86
C VAL A 218 -6.41 -9.02 -15.40
N GLN A 219 -6.29 -7.97 -14.58
CA GLN A 219 -6.77 -8.00 -13.19
C GLN A 219 -8.27 -8.31 -13.11
N ILE A 220 -9.08 -7.77 -14.01
CA ILE A 220 -10.53 -8.07 -14.08
C ILE A 220 -10.78 -9.54 -14.44
N GLN A 221 -10.05 -10.09 -15.42
CA GLN A 221 -10.16 -11.50 -15.79
C GLN A 221 -9.77 -12.42 -14.62
N MET A 222 -8.67 -12.09 -13.95
CA MET A 222 -8.19 -12.80 -12.76
C MET A 222 -9.25 -12.81 -11.64
N LEU A 223 -9.81 -11.64 -11.31
CA LEU A 223 -10.84 -11.50 -10.28
C LEU A 223 -12.10 -12.30 -10.59
N ARG A 224 -12.58 -12.28 -11.84
CA ARG A 224 -13.78 -13.02 -12.26
C ARG A 224 -13.59 -14.52 -12.38
N SER A 225 -12.34 -15.00 -12.35
CA SER A 225 -12.03 -16.43 -12.39
C SER A 225 -12.00 -17.09 -11.01
N VAL A 226 -12.01 -16.29 -9.94
CA VAL A 226 -12.06 -16.74 -8.53
C VAL A 226 -13.52 -16.92 -8.14
#